data_AF-A0A7V9APH1-F1
#
_entry.id   AF-A0A7V9APH1-F1
#
_cell.length_a   1.000
_cell.length_b   1.000
_cell.length_c   1.000
_cell.angle_alpha   90.00
_cell.angle_beta   90.00
_cell.angle_gamma   90.00
#
_symmetry.space_group_name_H-M   'P 1'
#
loop_
_entity.id
_entity.type
_entity.pdbx_description
1 polymer ?
#
loop_
_entity_poly.entity_id
_entity_poly.type
_entity_poly.pdbx_seq_one_letter_code
_entity_poly.pdbx_strand_id
1 'polypeptide(L)'
;MMLRNNYLTVLALGCLVLTAAASEAATREYFIAAEDVPWDYAPAGKDLTHHAPLPSEVDGHTKWHKTRFIEYTDAEFQTRKAQPAWLGILGPIIRAEVGDSVIVHFRNKGNSPYSMHPHGLRYTKDDEGADYHPGGRGARVKPGESYSYTWIADDRSGPGPRESSSTVWWYHSHVDEPEDVNAGLLGPIVVTAQGKARKDGSPKDVQREFVTLFMTFVESAVDKSDEKNAVLMNTINGYSFGNLAGLHLRQGETVRWYVLGMGAERDLHTAHWHGETVEWNGRHTDVIELLPATMVTVNMTAQNAGTWLYHCHVAEHVKGGMHTTYTISK
;
A
#
# COMPACT_ATOMS: atom_id res chain seq x y z
N MET A 1 25.39 14.74 -81.81
CA MET A 1 25.65 15.07 -80.39
C MET A 1 24.36 15.66 -79.82
N MET A 2 23.42 14.79 -79.40
CA MET A 2 22.13 15.19 -78.82
C MET A 2 22.14 14.81 -77.34
N LEU A 3 21.98 15.80 -76.47
CA LEU A 3 21.93 15.65 -75.01
C LEU A 3 20.53 15.21 -74.60
N ARG A 4 20.44 14.10 -73.84
CA ARG A 4 19.24 13.63 -73.16
C ARG A 4 19.07 14.39 -71.84
N ASN A 5 17.90 15.02 -71.65
CA ASN A 5 17.44 15.52 -70.36
C ASN A 5 16.91 14.35 -69.51
N ASN A 6 17.54 14.10 -68.36
CA ASN A 6 17.00 13.24 -67.30
C ASN A 6 16.33 14.12 -66.25
N TYR A 7 15.03 13.94 -66.04
CA TYR A 7 14.31 14.49 -64.89
C TYR A 7 14.50 13.56 -63.70
N LEU A 8 15.17 14.03 -62.65
CA LEU A 8 15.20 13.38 -61.34
C LEU A 8 13.97 13.82 -60.55
N THR A 9 13.07 12.89 -60.27
CA THR A 9 11.96 13.08 -59.33
C THR A 9 12.48 12.80 -57.92
N VAL A 10 12.59 13.84 -57.08
CA VAL A 10 12.96 13.69 -55.66
C VAL A 10 11.69 13.41 -54.85
N LEU A 11 11.56 12.19 -54.32
CA LEU A 11 10.55 11.85 -53.33
C LEU A 11 11.00 12.35 -51.95
N ALA A 12 10.33 13.38 -51.43
CA ALA A 12 10.47 13.81 -50.05
C ALA A 12 9.68 12.87 -49.14
N LEU A 13 10.37 11.98 -48.41
CA LEU A 13 9.78 11.26 -47.28
C LEU A 13 9.58 12.24 -46.12
N GLY A 14 8.33 12.66 -45.90
CA GLY A 14 7.95 13.39 -44.69
C GLY A 14 8.03 12.46 -43.48
N CYS A 15 9.02 12.67 -42.64
CA CYS A 15 9.12 12.01 -41.34
C CYS A 15 8.07 12.65 -40.41
N LEU A 16 6.95 11.95 -40.19
CA LEU A 16 5.94 12.38 -39.22
C LEU A 16 6.50 12.11 -37.82
N VAL A 17 7.12 13.12 -37.21
CA VAL A 17 7.53 13.06 -35.80
C VAL A 17 6.25 13.13 -34.97
N LEU A 18 5.76 11.97 -34.55
CA LEU A 18 4.77 11.86 -33.47
C LEU A 18 5.46 12.32 -32.19
N THR A 19 5.34 13.61 -31.87
CA THR A 19 5.68 14.11 -30.53
C THR A 19 4.67 13.49 -29.56
N ALA A 20 5.08 12.44 -28.86
CA ALA A 20 4.36 12.00 -27.67
C ALA A 20 4.32 13.20 -26.72
N ALA A 21 3.12 13.67 -26.39
CA ALA A 21 2.95 14.70 -25.37
C ALA A 21 3.53 14.13 -24.06
N ALA A 22 4.66 14.68 -23.61
CA ALA A 22 5.18 14.37 -22.30
C ALA A 22 4.12 14.78 -21.27
N SER A 23 3.71 13.84 -20.41
CA SER A 23 2.95 14.17 -19.21
C SER A 23 3.79 15.17 -18.42
N GLU A 24 3.24 16.35 -18.15
CA GLU A 24 3.94 17.39 -17.39
C GLU A 24 4.07 16.92 -15.93
N ALA A 25 5.29 16.93 -15.41
CA ALA A 25 5.58 16.53 -14.03
C ALA A 25 4.69 17.31 -13.05
N ALA A 26 3.89 16.60 -12.26
CA ALA A 26 2.96 17.20 -11.31
C ALA A 26 3.59 17.30 -9.91
N THR A 27 3.14 18.30 -9.15
CA THR A 27 3.30 18.32 -7.69
C THR A 27 2.05 17.75 -7.05
N ARG A 28 2.20 16.74 -6.19
CA ARG A 28 1.11 16.07 -5.49
C ARG A 28 1.23 16.31 -4.00
N GLU A 29 0.24 16.99 -3.44
CA GLU A 29 0.21 17.37 -2.03
C GLU A 29 -0.70 16.42 -1.23
N TYR A 30 -0.22 16.00 -0.06
CA TYR A 30 -0.94 15.16 0.89
C TYR A 30 -0.87 15.78 2.28
N PHE A 31 -2.00 15.85 2.98
CA PHE A 31 -2.08 16.32 4.36
C PHE A 31 -2.34 15.12 5.25
N ILE A 32 -1.32 14.64 5.95
CA ILE A 32 -1.38 13.39 6.71
C ILE A 32 -1.05 13.66 8.18
N ALA A 33 -1.86 13.14 9.09
CA ALA A 33 -1.60 13.21 10.52
C ALA A 33 -1.40 11.83 11.13
N ALA A 34 -0.47 11.72 12.08
CA ALA A 34 -0.44 10.59 13.01
C ALA A 34 -1.45 10.84 14.13
N GLU A 35 -2.41 9.94 14.33
CA GLU A 35 -3.48 10.07 15.32
C GLU A 35 -3.67 8.79 16.13
N ASP A 36 -3.83 8.95 17.44
CA ASP A 36 -4.20 7.87 18.34
C ASP A 36 -5.69 7.53 18.18
N VAL A 37 -6.00 6.28 17.88
CA VAL A 37 -7.37 5.79 17.65
C VAL A 37 -7.60 4.43 18.30
N PRO A 38 -8.82 4.14 18.77
CA PRO A 38 -9.18 2.76 19.08
C PRO A 38 -9.27 1.96 17.77
N TRP A 39 -8.78 0.73 17.80
CA TRP A 39 -8.89 -0.21 16.69
C TRP A 39 -9.48 -1.53 17.19
N ASP A 40 -10.40 -2.08 16.43
CA ASP A 40 -11.00 -3.39 16.69
C ASP A 40 -10.61 -4.33 15.55
N TYR A 41 -9.81 -5.34 15.85
CA TYR A 41 -9.34 -6.32 14.88
C TYR A 41 -10.44 -7.30 14.42
N ALA A 42 -11.51 -7.46 15.20
CA ALA A 42 -12.63 -8.33 14.89
C ALA A 42 -13.97 -7.72 15.36
N PRO A 43 -14.42 -6.61 14.75
CA PRO A 43 -15.56 -5.82 15.20
C PRO A 43 -16.89 -6.58 15.25
N ALA A 44 -17.04 -7.69 14.52
CA ALA A 44 -18.24 -8.52 14.61
C ALA A 44 -18.26 -9.43 15.87
N GLY A 45 -17.15 -9.51 16.60
CA GLY A 45 -17.00 -10.37 17.79
C GLY A 45 -17.05 -11.87 17.50
N LYS A 46 -16.85 -12.27 16.24
CA LYS A 46 -16.93 -13.67 15.78
C LYS A 46 -16.10 -13.90 14.52
N ASP A 47 -15.85 -15.17 14.23
CA ASP A 47 -15.30 -15.60 12.95
C ASP A 47 -16.40 -15.61 11.88
N LEU A 48 -16.28 -14.70 10.91
CA LEU A 48 -17.23 -14.56 9.82
C LEU A 48 -17.01 -15.56 8.69
N THR A 49 -15.81 -16.13 8.57
CA THR A 49 -15.50 -17.13 7.55
C THR A 49 -16.05 -18.50 7.92
N HIS A 50 -15.93 -18.90 9.20
CA HIS A 50 -16.37 -20.20 9.69
C HIS A 50 -17.70 -20.15 10.45
N HIS A 51 -18.28 -18.96 10.65
CA HIS A 51 -19.49 -18.74 11.44
C HIS A 51 -19.39 -19.28 12.88
N ALA A 52 -18.23 -19.08 13.51
CA ALA A 52 -17.89 -19.59 14.84
C ALA A 52 -17.58 -18.45 15.84
N PRO A 53 -17.62 -18.72 17.15
CA PRO A 53 -17.06 -17.79 18.14
C PRO A 53 -15.57 -17.53 17.89
N LEU A 54 -15.06 -16.42 18.39
CA LEU A 54 -13.62 -16.17 18.39
C LEU A 54 -12.89 -17.17 19.31
N PRO A 55 -11.63 -17.54 18.99
CA PRO A 55 -10.80 -18.32 19.90
C PRO A 55 -10.60 -17.61 21.25
N SER A 56 -10.48 -18.38 22.33
CA SER A 56 -10.32 -17.86 23.70
C SER A 56 -9.13 -16.91 23.89
N GLU A 57 -8.10 -17.07 23.07
CA GLU A 57 -6.87 -16.28 23.10
C GLU A 57 -7.09 -14.83 22.65
N VAL A 58 -8.12 -14.57 21.84
CA VAL A 58 -8.45 -13.25 21.29
C VAL A 58 -9.83 -12.75 21.71
N ASP A 59 -10.72 -13.65 22.17
CA ASP A 59 -12.07 -13.28 22.62
C ASP A 59 -11.99 -12.32 23.82
N GLY A 60 -12.70 -11.19 23.73
CA GLY A 60 -12.59 -10.08 24.68
C GLY A 60 -11.32 -9.21 24.56
N HIS A 61 -10.37 -9.58 23.70
CA HIS A 61 -9.08 -8.89 23.50
C HIS A 61 -8.88 -8.37 22.06
N THR A 62 -9.97 -8.03 21.37
CA THR A 62 -9.91 -7.57 19.97
C THR A 62 -9.67 -6.07 19.81
N LYS A 63 -9.78 -5.29 20.90
CA LYS A 63 -9.73 -3.83 20.89
C LYS A 63 -8.46 -3.30 21.52
N TRP A 64 -7.73 -2.46 20.79
CA TRP A 64 -6.45 -1.90 21.21
C TRP A 64 -6.32 -0.42 20.81
N HIS A 65 -5.50 0.33 21.55
CA HIS A 65 -5.13 1.69 21.17
C HIS A 65 -4.00 1.63 20.15
N LYS A 66 -4.22 2.27 19.00
CA LYS A 66 -3.29 2.32 17.86
C LYS A 66 -2.95 3.77 17.56
N THR A 67 -1.89 3.97 16.79
CA THR A 67 -1.58 5.26 16.17
C THR A 67 -1.53 5.05 14.67
N ARG A 68 -2.29 5.84 13.90
CA ARG A 68 -2.44 5.64 12.46
C ARG A 68 -2.15 6.91 11.68
N PHE A 69 -1.71 6.75 10.44
CA PHE A 69 -1.70 7.82 9.46
C PHE A 69 -3.11 8.05 8.91
N ILE A 70 -3.62 9.28 9.00
CA ILE A 70 -4.95 9.69 8.56
C ILE A 70 -4.80 10.87 7.60
N GLU A 71 -5.42 10.77 6.41
CA GLU A 71 -5.41 11.86 5.43
C GLU A 71 -6.50 12.89 5.71
N TYR A 72 -6.18 14.15 5.43
CA TYR A 72 -7.05 15.31 5.51
C TYR A 72 -7.17 15.99 4.14
N THR A 73 -8.20 16.81 3.99
CA THR A 73 -8.47 17.55 2.75
C THR A 73 -7.47 18.68 2.49
N ASP A 74 -6.88 19.23 3.55
CA ASP A 74 -6.16 20.50 3.52
C ASP A 74 -5.24 20.70 4.75
N ALA A 75 -4.54 21.83 4.77
CA ALA A 75 -3.55 22.21 5.77
C ALA A 75 -4.15 22.53 7.15
N GLU A 76 -5.47 22.66 7.25
CA GLU A 76 -6.19 22.92 8.49
C GLU A 76 -6.36 21.64 9.33
N PHE A 77 -6.20 20.46 8.73
CA PHE A 77 -6.37 19.16 9.39
C PHE A 77 -7.69 19.02 10.16
N GLN A 78 -8.78 19.53 9.58
CA GLN A 78 -10.13 19.47 10.17
C GLN A 78 -11.00 18.37 9.57
N THR A 79 -10.98 18.24 8.25
CA THR A 79 -11.85 17.28 7.55
C THR A 79 -11.03 16.08 7.07
N ARG A 80 -11.29 14.91 7.67
CA ARG A 80 -10.67 13.65 7.27
C ARG A 80 -11.15 13.25 5.89
N LYS A 81 -10.23 12.82 5.04
CA LYS A 81 -10.55 12.26 3.72
C LYS A 81 -10.97 10.80 3.89
N ALA A 82 -12.06 10.42 3.23
CA ALA A 82 -12.53 9.05 3.28
C ALA A 82 -11.56 8.11 2.56
N GLN A 83 -11.30 6.95 3.16
CA GLN A 83 -10.57 5.86 2.54
C GLN A 83 -11.48 4.64 2.33
N PRO A 84 -11.18 3.76 1.36
CA PRO A 84 -11.93 2.54 1.17
C PRO A 84 -11.93 1.68 2.43
N ALA A 85 -13.07 1.05 2.75
CA ALA A 85 -13.20 0.20 3.94
C ALA A 85 -12.14 -0.91 3.99
N TRP A 86 -11.79 -1.47 2.84
CA TRP A 86 -10.79 -2.53 2.72
C TRP A 86 -9.38 -2.07 3.06
N LEU A 87 -9.06 -0.77 3.07
CA LEU A 87 -7.72 -0.29 3.40
C LEU A 87 -7.39 -0.49 4.89
N GLY A 88 -8.44 -0.61 5.72
CA GLY A 88 -8.31 -1.01 7.12
C GLY A 88 -7.36 -0.10 7.91
N ILE A 89 -6.38 -0.71 8.57
CA ILE A 89 -5.43 -0.04 9.47
C ILE A 89 -4.39 0.81 8.73
N LEU A 90 -4.13 0.51 7.45
CA LEU A 90 -3.14 1.23 6.65
C LEU A 90 -3.47 2.72 6.59
N GLY A 91 -2.42 3.53 6.48
CA GLY A 91 -2.51 4.93 6.10
C GLY A 91 -3.03 5.12 4.67
N PRO A 92 -3.32 6.36 4.27
CA PRO A 92 -3.79 6.68 2.92
C PRO A 92 -2.81 6.21 1.84
N ILE A 93 -3.35 5.93 0.65
CA ILE A 93 -2.55 5.62 -0.52
C ILE A 93 -1.97 6.92 -1.08
N ILE A 94 -0.67 7.12 -0.90
CA ILE A 94 0.06 8.19 -1.59
C ILE A 94 0.24 7.73 -3.03
N ARG A 95 -0.04 8.59 -4.01
CA ARG A 95 0.03 8.26 -5.44
C ARG A 95 1.01 9.19 -6.13
N ALA A 96 1.74 8.67 -7.09
CA ALA A 96 2.60 9.43 -7.99
C ALA A 96 2.62 8.81 -9.39
N GLU A 97 2.87 9.62 -10.40
CA GLU A 97 3.37 9.18 -11.70
C GLU A 97 4.89 9.42 -11.73
N VAL A 98 5.64 8.60 -12.47
CA VAL A 98 7.06 8.85 -12.72
C VAL A 98 7.25 10.25 -13.32
N GLY A 99 8.11 11.03 -12.66
CA GLY A 99 8.35 12.44 -12.93
C GLY A 99 7.79 13.38 -11.85
N ASP A 100 6.85 12.92 -11.02
CA ASP A 100 6.17 13.77 -10.05
C ASP A 100 7.02 14.09 -8.81
N SER A 101 6.70 15.23 -8.18
CA SER A 101 7.12 15.56 -6.83
C SER A 101 5.95 15.31 -5.86
N VAL A 102 6.20 14.59 -4.79
CA VAL A 102 5.24 14.31 -3.72
C VAL A 102 5.61 15.16 -2.52
N ILE A 103 4.68 16.02 -2.07
CA ILE A 103 4.83 16.82 -0.86
C ILE A 103 3.87 16.27 0.19
N VAL A 104 4.41 15.85 1.32
CA VAL A 104 3.60 15.35 2.45
C VAL A 104 3.71 16.32 3.61
N HIS A 105 2.61 17.04 3.86
CA HIS A 105 2.43 17.89 5.03
C HIS A 105 2.03 17.01 6.21
N PHE A 106 3.01 16.65 7.03
CA PHE A 106 2.82 15.79 8.18
C PHE A 106 2.48 16.61 9.44
N ARG A 107 1.47 16.17 10.19
CA ARG A 107 1.10 16.69 11.51
C ARG A 107 1.15 15.57 12.55
N ASN A 108 1.98 15.71 13.57
CA ASN A 108 1.95 14.74 14.67
C ASN A 108 0.87 15.14 15.69
N LYS A 109 -0.27 14.43 15.70
CA LYS A 109 -1.36 14.58 16.70
C LYS A 109 -1.33 13.44 17.74
N GLY A 110 -0.36 12.53 17.68
CA GLY A 110 -0.16 11.46 18.65
C GLY A 110 0.69 11.91 19.84
N ASN A 111 0.98 10.96 20.73
CA ASN A 111 1.65 11.24 22.02
C ASN A 111 3.16 10.97 22.03
N SER A 112 3.71 10.35 21.00
CA SER A 112 5.16 10.10 20.84
C SER A 112 5.73 10.86 19.65
N PRO A 113 7.05 11.11 19.58
CA PRO A 113 7.66 11.60 18.36
C PRO A 113 7.55 10.56 17.24
N TYR A 114 7.13 11.00 16.06
CA TYR A 114 6.97 10.16 14.87
C TYR A 114 7.59 10.84 13.65
N SER A 115 7.67 10.12 12.54
CA SER A 115 8.14 10.65 11.27
C SER A 115 7.36 10.03 10.10
N MET A 116 7.72 10.40 8.87
CA MET A 116 7.31 9.69 7.67
C MET A 116 8.53 9.41 6.80
N HIS A 117 8.84 8.13 6.59
CA HIS A 117 9.94 7.64 5.78
C HIS A 117 9.38 6.89 4.55
N PRO A 118 9.68 7.33 3.31
CA PRO A 118 9.25 6.63 2.11
C PRO A 118 10.29 5.58 1.67
N HIS A 119 9.80 4.48 1.11
CA HIS A 119 10.58 3.58 0.28
C HIS A 119 10.41 3.98 -1.19
N GLY A 120 11.36 3.59 -2.04
CA GLY A 120 11.26 3.70 -3.50
C GLY A 120 11.31 5.12 -4.10
N LEU A 121 11.17 6.18 -3.30
CA LEU A 121 11.26 7.57 -3.74
C LEU A 121 12.59 8.20 -3.34
N ARG A 122 13.02 9.22 -4.10
CA ARG A 122 14.25 9.96 -3.83
C ARG A 122 13.97 11.18 -2.95
N TYR A 123 14.83 11.44 -1.97
CA TYR A 123 14.69 12.53 -1.01
C TYR A 123 16.04 13.15 -0.66
N THR A 124 16.01 14.32 -0.01
CA THR A 124 17.18 14.90 0.64
C THR A 124 17.35 14.33 2.05
N LYS A 125 18.49 14.58 2.69
CA LYS A 125 18.72 14.13 4.08
C LYS A 125 17.68 14.70 5.06
N ASP A 126 17.23 15.93 4.85
CA ASP A 126 16.20 16.54 5.69
C ASP A 126 14.82 15.88 5.53
N ASP A 127 14.54 15.32 4.35
CA ASP A 127 13.24 14.74 3.98
C ASP A 127 13.20 13.20 4.06
N GLU A 128 14.26 12.60 4.61
CA GLU A 128 14.38 11.15 4.75
C GLU A 128 13.40 10.57 5.78
N GLY A 129 13.17 11.27 6.90
CA GLY A 129 12.24 10.81 7.93
C GLY A 129 12.72 9.61 8.77
N ALA A 130 14.00 9.28 8.77
CA ALA A 130 14.57 8.22 9.60
C ALA A 130 15.51 8.77 10.68
N ASP A 131 15.35 8.29 11.92
CA ASP A 131 16.13 8.78 13.07
C ASP A 131 17.38 7.93 13.33
N TYR A 132 18.52 8.42 12.85
CA TYR A 132 19.85 7.88 13.12
C TYR A 132 20.90 8.99 13.02
N HIS A 133 22.14 8.78 13.48
CA HIS A 133 23.16 9.83 13.50
C HIS A 133 24.04 9.87 12.23
N PRO A 134 24.19 11.04 11.55
CA PRO A 134 23.42 12.27 11.75
C PRO A 134 22.02 12.17 11.14
N GLY A 135 21.02 12.74 11.82
CA GLY A 135 19.61 12.72 11.40
C GLY A 135 19.25 13.98 10.63
N GLY A 136 18.26 13.89 9.73
CA GLY A 136 17.70 15.05 9.05
C GLY A 136 16.68 15.81 9.88
N ARG A 137 16.28 17.02 9.45
CA ARG A 137 15.24 17.81 10.16
C ARG A 137 13.90 17.10 10.30
N GLY A 138 13.49 16.29 9.32
CA GLY A 138 12.25 15.51 9.35
C GLY A 138 12.36 14.16 10.09
N ALA A 139 13.53 13.82 10.66
CA ALA A 139 13.76 12.51 11.28
C ALA A 139 12.92 12.27 12.54
N ARG A 140 12.56 13.33 13.26
CA ARG A 140 11.82 13.24 14.52
C ARG A 140 10.90 14.45 14.69
N VAL A 141 9.61 14.28 14.43
CA VAL A 141 8.58 15.32 14.59
C VAL A 141 7.85 15.09 15.91
N LYS A 142 7.97 16.03 16.85
CA LYS A 142 7.41 15.85 18.20
C LYS A 142 5.88 15.97 18.22
N PRO A 143 5.21 15.48 19.27
CA PRO A 143 3.78 15.72 19.49
C PRO A 143 3.43 17.21 19.34
N GLY A 144 2.42 17.50 18.51
CA GLY A 144 1.96 18.86 18.23
C GLY A 144 2.81 19.65 17.23
N GLU A 145 3.88 19.06 16.67
CA GLU A 145 4.68 19.67 15.61
C GLU A 145 4.25 19.20 14.21
N SER A 146 4.79 19.88 13.20
CA SER A 146 4.55 19.59 11.78
C SER A 146 5.85 19.63 11.00
N TYR A 147 5.94 18.83 9.96
CA TYR A 147 7.04 18.86 8.99
C TYR A 147 6.47 18.61 7.59
N SER A 148 7.05 19.22 6.56
CA SER A 148 6.65 18.96 5.16
C SER A 148 7.78 18.26 4.45
N TYR A 149 7.56 17.01 4.07
CA TYR A 149 8.52 16.19 3.34
C TYR A 149 8.38 16.43 1.84
N THR A 150 9.50 16.47 1.12
CA THR A 150 9.52 16.48 -0.35
C THR A 150 10.21 15.22 -0.88
N TRP A 151 9.46 14.40 -1.60
CA TRP A 151 9.92 13.15 -2.21
C TRP A 151 9.74 13.20 -3.72
N ILE A 152 10.68 12.63 -4.46
CA ILE A 152 10.68 12.64 -5.93
C ILE A 152 10.43 11.22 -6.44
N ALA A 153 9.39 11.05 -7.24
CA ALA A 153 9.12 9.81 -7.96
C ALA A 153 9.87 9.84 -9.29
N ASP A 154 11.16 9.48 -9.27
CA ASP A 154 11.97 9.47 -10.50
C ASP A 154 11.82 8.15 -11.28
N ASP A 155 12.58 8.01 -12.38
CA ASP A 155 12.51 6.84 -13.26
C ASP A 155 12.71 5.50 -12.51
N ARG A 156 13.45 5.50 -11.38
CA ARG A 156 13.69 4.30 -10.57
C ARG A 156 12.62 4.05 -9.52
N SER A 157 11.76 5.03 -9.25
CA SER A 157 10.57 4.87 -8.42
C SER A 157 9.44 4.16 -9.16
N GLY A 158 9.45 4.18 -10.48
CA GLY A 158 8.46 3.52 -11.32
C GLY A 158 8.64 2.01 -11.43
N PRO A 159 7.64 1.31 -12.00
CA PRO A 159 7.76 -0.11 -12.30
C PRO A 159 8.85 -0.38 -13.34
N GLY A 160 9.54 -1.50 -13.18
CA GLY A 160 10.51 -2.01 -14.14
C GLY A 160 9.88 -2.49 -15.46
N PRO A 161 10.68 -2.77 -16.50
CA PRO A 161 10.17 -3.10 -17.84
C PRO A 161 9.30 -4.37 -17.95
N ARG A 162 9.38 -5.25 -16.95
CA ARG A 162 8.61 -6.51 -16.89
C ARG A 162 7.50 -6.48 -15.83
N GLU A 163 7.38 -5.38 -15.11
CA GLU A 163 6.35 -5.18 -14.10
C GLU A 163 5.09 -4.56 -14.72
N SER A 164 4.03 -4.47 -13.91
CA SER A 164 2.79 -3.81 -14.29
C SER A 164 2.98 -2.31 -14.52
N SER A 165 1.96 -1.61 -15.01
CA SER A 165 2.07 -0.16 -15.24
C SER A 165 2.17 0.69 -13.96
N SER A 166 2.08 0.08 -12.78
CA SER A 166 2.36 0.69 -11.49
C SER A 166 3.05 -0.30 -10.56
N THR A 167 3.77 0.23 -9.57
CA THR A 167 4.38 -0.52 -8.47
C THR A 167 3.97 0.09 -7.12
N VAL A 168 4.17 -0.65 -6.04
CA VAL A 168 3.89 -0.21 -4.66
C VAL A 168 5.18 -0.12 -3.86
N TRP A 169 5.26 0.90 -3.02
CA TRP A 169 6.30 1.09 -2.02
C TRP A 169 5.66 1.27 -0.64
N TRP A 170 6.46 1.09 0.40
CA TRP A 170 6.09 1.47 1.75
C TRP A 170 6.29 2.97 2.01
N TYR A 171 5.51 3.51 2.93
CA TYR A 171 5.97 4.54 3.84
C TYR A 171 5.59 4.16 5.27
N HIS A 172 6.40 4.56 6.24
CA HIS A 172 6.12 4.30 7.66
C HIS A 172 6.82 5.34 8.56
N SER A 173 6.44 5.40 9.84
CA SER A 173 7.26 6.12 10.82
C SER A 173 8.53 5.33 11.12
N HIS A 174 9.63 6.05 11.35
CA HIS A 174 10.97 5.48 11.47
C HIS A 174 11.74 6.15 12.63
N VAL A 175 11.03 6.51 13.70
CA VAL A 175 11.62 6.97 14.95
C VAL A 175 11.96 5.77 15.84
N ASP A 176 11.00 4.87 16.01
CA ASP A 176 11.17 3.54 16.60
C ASP A 176 10.43 2.55 15.69
N GLU A 177 11.09 2.12 14.62
CA GLU A 177 10.44 1.42 13.50
C GLU A 177 9.59 0.21 13.94
N PRO A 178 10.09 -0.74 14.76
CA PRO A 178 9.29 -1.86 15.24
C PRO A 178 8.02 -1.43 16.00
N GLU A 179 8.14 -0.48 16.93
CA GLU A 179 7.03 -0.01 17.75
C GLU A 179 6.04 0.85 16.97
N ASP A 180 6.53 1.72 16.09
CA ASP A 180 5.75 2.62 15.26
C ASP A 180 4.91 1.84 14.24
N VAL A 181 5.54 0.87 13.56
CA VAL A 181 4.87 -0.01 12.60
C VAL A 181 3.86 -0.91 13.31
N ASN A 182 4.23 -1.50 14.44
CA ASN A 182 3.29 -2.26 15.26
C ASN A 182 2.16 -1.37 15.80
N ALA A 183 2.38 -0.08 16.06
CA ALA A 183 1.31 0.86 16.44
C ALA A 183 0.32 1.17 15.31
N GLY A 184 0.70 0.94 14.04
CA GLY A 184 -0.14 1.20 12.86
C GLY A 184 0.32 2.37 11.98
N LEU A 185 1.54 2.87 12.16
CA LEU A 185 2.12 3.97 11.36
C LEU A 185 2.80 3.45 10.10
N LEU A 186 2.00 2.92 9.17
CA LEU A 186 2.46 2.46 7.87
C LEU A 186 1.37 2.65 6.80
N GLY A 187 1.78 2.85 5.55
CA GLY A 187 0.87 2.94 4.42
C GLY A 187 1.58 2.76 3.07
N PRO A 188 0.81 2.65 1.98
CA PRO A 188 1.35 2.40 0.66
C PRO A 188 1.60 3.69 -0.13
N ILE A 189 2.70 3.72 -0.89
CA ILE A 189 2.91 4.65 -2.01
C ILE A 189 2.72 3.84 -3.31
N VAL A 190 1.85 4.28 -4.20
CA VAL A 190 1.69 3.69 -5.54
C VAL A 190 2.30 4.62 -6.57
N VAL A 191 3.33 4.15 -7.28
CA VAL A 191 3.97 4.90 -8.37
C VAL A 191 3.59 4.26 -9.70
N THR A 192 2.94 5.04 -10.55
CA THR A 192 2.51 4.65 -11.89
C THR A 192 3.55 5.10 -12.92
N ALA A 193 3.83 4.27 -13.93
CA ALA A 193 4.72 4.61 -15.03
C ALA A 193 4.26 5.88 -15.77
N GLN A 194 5.23 6.63 -16.31
CA GLN A 194 4.98 7.86 -17.04
C GLN A 194 3.98 7.67 -18.20
N GLY A 195 2.97 8.54 -18.27
CA GLY A 195 1.89 8.49 -19.25
C GLY A 195 0.90 7.34 -19.04
N LYS A 196 0.99 6.59 -17.94
CA LYS A 196 0.08 5.48 -17.60
C LYS A 196 -0.86 5.81 -16.43
N ALA A 197 -0.69 6.96 -15.78
CA ALA A 197 -1.58 7.40 -14.73
C ALA A 197 -2.87 8.03 -15.27
N ARG A 198 -3.93 7.94 -14.46
CA ARG A 198 -5.06 8.87 -14.46
C ARG A 198 -4.65 10.15 -13.73
N LYS A 199 -5.52 11.17 -13.76
CA LYS A 199 -5.25 12.47 -13.12
C LYS A 199 -4.94 12.35 -11.62
N ASP A 200 -5.58 11.41 -10.93
CA ASP A 200 -5.36 11.14 -9.49
C ASP A 200 -4.10 10.30 -9.19
N GLY A 201 -3.32 9.93 -10.21
CA GLY A 201 -2.11 9.11 -10.07
C GLY A 201 -2.36 7.60 -10.14
N SER A 202 -3.62 7.15 -10.18
CA SER A 202 -3.95 5.72 -10.30
C SER A 202 -3.64 5.17 -11.70
N PRO A 203 -3.25 3.90 -11.85
CA PRO A 203 -2.99 3.28 -13.15
C PRO A 203 -4.25 3.15 -14.00
N LYS A 204 -4.19 3.58 -15.26
CA LYS A 204 -5.37 3.62 -16.14
C LYS A 204 -5.72 2.31 -16.83
N ASP A 205 -4.88 1.29 -16.73
CA ASP A 205 -5.00 -0.02 -17.38
C ASP A 205 -5.80 -1.07 -16.57
N VAL A 206 -6.15 -0.76 -15.32
CA VAL A 206 -6.96 -1.64 -14.45
C VAL A 206 -8.22 -0.94 -13.98
N GLN A 207 -9.31 -1.68 -13.79
CA GLN A 207 -10.59 -1.14 -13.36
C GLN A 207 -10.72 -1.08 -11.83
N ARG A 208 -9.97 -1.93 -11.12
CA ARG A 208 -9.95 -2.01 -9.66
C ARG A 208 -8.53 -2.10 -9.13
N GLU A 209 -8.31 -1.52 -7.96
CA GLU A 209 -7.10 -1.69 -7.17
C GLU A 209 -7.47 -2.13 -5.75
N PHE A 210 -6.65 -2.99 -5.17
CA PHE A 210 -6.65 -3.30 -3.75
C PHE A 210 -5.22 -3.25 -3.21
N VAL A 211 -5.07 -2.78 -1.98
CA VAL A 211 -3.83 -2.91 -1.20
C VAL A 211 -4.11 -3.84 -0.03
N THR A 212 -3.30 -4.87 0.14
CA THR A 212 -3.46 -5.87 1.21
C THR A 212 -2.13 -6.10 1.94
N LEU A 213 -2.12 -5.79 3.22
CA LEU A 213 -1.05 -6.02 4.17
C LEU A 213 -1.30 -7.32 4.92
N PHE A 214 -0.30 -8.20 4.93
CA PHE A 214 -0.21 -9.38 5.79
C PHE A 214 0.79 -9.05 6.90
N MET A 215 0.30 -8.98 8.12
CA MET A 215 1.10 -8.65 9.30
C MET A 215 0.43 -9.20 10.55
N THR A 216 1.26 -9.70 11.46
CA THR A 216 0.87 -10.05 12.83
C THR A 216 1.20 -8.90 13.76
N PHE A 217 0.15 -8.26 14.29
CA PHE A 217 0.30 -7.24 15.33
C PHE A 217 0.50 -7.89 16.68
N VAL A 218 1.50 -7.43 17.42
CA VAL A 218 1.83 -7.92 18.76
C VAL A 218 1.27 -6.93 19.78
N GLU A 219 0.19 -7.32 20.46
CA GLU A 219 -0.49 -6.45 21.41
C GLU A 219 -0.27 -6.92 22.83
N SER A 220 0.05 -6.00 23.74
CA SER A 220 0.29 -6.32 25.14
C SER A 220 -0.26 -5.23 26.04
N ALA A 221 -0.87 -5.64 27.16
CA ALA A 221 -1.40 -4.72 28.16
C ALA A 221 -0.34 -4.21 29.14
N VAL A 222 0.87 -4.79 29.14
CA VAL A 222 1.92 -4.50 30.12
C VAL A 222 3.18 -3.99 29.43
N ASP A 223 3.72 -4.79 28.51
CA ASP A 223 4.95 -4.50 27.77
C ASP A 223 4.88 -5.20 26.39
N LYS A 224 4.98 -4.44 25.31
CA LYS A 224 4.92 -4.97 23.94
C LYS A 224 6.14 -5.81 23.56
N SER A 225 7.26 -5.64 24.29
CA SER A 225 8.44 -6.48 24.16
C SER A 225 8.33 -7.83 24.90
N ASP A 226 7.39 -7.96 25.84
CA ASP A 226 7.09 -9.23 26.52
C ASP A 226 6.09 -10.06 25.71
N GLU A 227 6.62 -10.76 24.71
CA GLU A 227 5.82 -11.60 23.82
C GLU A 227 5.11 -12.76 24.54
N LYS A 228 5.54 -13.14 25.75
CA LYS A 228 4.94 -14.27 26.48
C LYS A 228 3.51 -13.98 26.95
N ASN A 229 3.18 -12.71 27.15
CA ASN A 229 1.86 -12.25 27.58
C ASN A 229 1.15 -11.44 26.49
N ALA A 230 1.70 -11.43 25.27
CA ALA A 230 1.12 -10.71 24.15
C ALA A 230 -0.03 -11.48 23.49
N VAL A 231 -1.02 -10.75 23.02
CA VAL A 231 -2.08 -11.22 22.13
C VAL A 231 -1.61 -10.99 20.70
N LEU A 232 -1.50 -12.06 19.93
CA LEU A 232 -1.06 -11.99 18.53
C LEU A 232 -2.27 -11.85 17.60
N MET A 233 -2.40 -10.69 16.98
CA MET A 233 -3.46 -10.42 16.00
C MET A 233 -2.91 -10.67 14.59
N ASN A 234 -3.16 -11.87 14.06
CA ASN A 234 -2.78 -12.24 12.69
C ASN A 234 -3.81 -11.66 11.71
N THR A 235 -3.41 -10.70 10.87
CA THR A 235 -4.37 -9.85 10.15
C THR A 235 -4.12 -9.74 8.66
N ILE A 236 -5.20 -9.39 7.95
CA ILE A 236 -5.14 -8.75 6.64
C ILE A 236 -5.66 -7.32 6.81
N ASN A 237 -4.84 -6.32 6.53
CA ASN A 237 -5.14 -4.88 6.74
C ASN A 237 -5.62 -4.54 8.16
N GLY A 238 -5.11 -5.25 9.18
CA GLY A 238 -5.49 -5.03 10.57
C GLY A 238 -6.83 -5.66 10.97
N TYR A 239 -7.42 -6.55 10.18
CA TYR A 239 -8.57 -7.35 10.59
C TYR A 239 -8.29 -8.84 10.56
N SER A 240 -8.93 -9.56 11.47
CA SER A 240 -8.82 -11.02 11.63
C SER A 240 -10.18 -11.70 11.48
N PHE A 241 -10.15 -13.02 11.29
CA PHE A 241 -11.33 -13.90 11.29
C PHE A 241 -12.46 -13.47 10.34
N GLY A 242 -12.09 -13.04 9.13
CA GLY A 242 -13.04 -12.62 8.11
C GLY A 242 -13.68 -11.24 8.31
N ASN A 243 -13.19 -10.42 9.23
CA ASN A 243 -13.76 -9.11 9.52
C ASN A 243 -13.33 -8.00 8.52
N LEU A 244 -12.38 -8.26 7.61
CA LEU A 244 -12.04 -7.31 6.55
C LEU A 244 -13.16 -7.24 5.50
N ALA A 245 -13.80 -6.08 5.36
CA ALA A 245 -14.86 -5.84 4.39
C ALA A 245 -14.38 -5.08 3.14
N GLY A 246 -15.17 -5.12 2.06
CA GLY A 246 -15.00 -4.22 0.92
C GLY A 246 -14.21 -4.78 -0.27
N LEU A 247 -13.75 -6.03 -0.21
CA LEU A 247 -13.10 -6.73 -1.32
C LEU A 247 -14.15 -7.24 -2.32
N HIS A 248 -14.75 -6.32 -3.07
CA HIS A 248 -15.79 -6.63 -4.06
C HIS A 248 -15.34 -6.32 -5.49
N LEU A 249 -15.60 -7.28 -6.37
CA LEU A 249 -15.22 -7.30 -7.77
C LEU A 249 -16.45 -7.62 -8.64
N ARG A 250 -16.33 -7.35 -9.94
CA ARG A 250 -17.25 -7.85 -10.97
C ARG A 250 -16.53 -8.81 -11.90
N GLN A 251 -17.27 -9.79 -12.40
CA GLN A 251 -16.78 -10.74 -13.37
C GLN A 251 -16.34 -9.99 -14.64
N GLY A 252 -15.17 -10.36 -15.15
CA GLY A 252 -14.47 -9.69 -16.24
C GLY A 252 -13.61 -8.48 -15.81
N GLU A 253 -13.61 -8.08 -14.52
CA GLU A 253 -12.80 -6.93 -14.11
C GLU A 253 -11.30 -7.21 -14.17
N THR A 254 -10.54 -6.26 -14.69
CA THR A 254 -9.08 -6.21 -14.52
C THR A 254 -8.73 -5.53 -13.21
N VAL A 255 -8.02 -6.26 -12.35
CA VAL A 255 -7.75 -5.87 -10.96
C VAL A 255 -6.25 -5.86 -10.72
N ARG A 256 -5.74 -4.84 -10.06
CA ARG A 256 -4.38 -4.82 -9.52
C ARG A 256 -4.40 -5.01 -8.02
N TRP A 257 -3.65 -5.98 -7.54
CA TRP A 257 -3.41 -6.19 -6.11
C TRP A 257 -1.99 -5.74 -5.78
N TYR A 258 -1.88 -4.81 -4.83
CA TYR A 258 -0.63 -4.43 -4.20
C TYR A 258 -0.54 -5.17 -2.88
N VAL A 259 0.31 -6.19 -2.86
CA VAL A 259 0.38 -7.17 -1.79
C VAL A 259 1.64 -6.92 -0.99
N LEU A 260 1.45 -6.78 0.30
CA LEU A 260 2.38 -6.15 1.20
C LEU A 260 2.62 -7.06 2.41
N GLY A 261 3.89 -7.23 2.80
CA GLY A 261 4.29 -7.94 4.01
C GLY A 261 5.06 -7.02 4.95
N MET A 262 4.78 -7.11 6.25
CA MET A 262 5.48 -6.33 7.28
C MET A 262 5.47 -7.09 8.61
N GLY A 263 6.41 -6.77 9.50
CA GLY A 263 6.50 -7.36 10.85
C GLY A 263 7.90 -7.91 11.13
N ALA A 264 7.98 -8.98 11.92
CA ALA A 264 9.23 -9.55 12.42
C ALA A 264 9.50 -10.95 11.82
N GLU A 265 10.37 -11.75 12.45
CA GLU A 265 10.75 -13.08 11.94
C GLU A 265 9.57 -14.07 11.82
N ARG A 266 8.47 -13.84 12.55
CA ARG A 266 7.24 -14.63 12.44
C ARG A 266 6.44 -14.31 11.19
N ASP A 267 6.67 -13.16 10.55
CA ASP A 267 5.88 -12.66 9.43
C ASP A 267 6.34 -13.24 8.09
N LEU A 268 6.36 -14.57 8.04
CA LEU A 268 6.46 -15.36 6.83
C LEU A 268 5.03 -15.59 6.32
N HIS A 269 4.60 -14.84 5.32
CA HIS A 269 3.23 -14.90 4.81
C HIS A 269 3.17 -15.44 3.39
N THR A 270 1.97 -15.89 3.02
CA THR A 270 1.69 -16.52 1.72
C THR A 270 0.28 -16.14 1.30
N ALA A 271 0.11 -15.00 0.64
CA ALA A 271 -1.21 -14.53 0.22
C ALA A 271 -1.77 -15.44 -0.88
N HIS A 272 -2.93 -16.05 -0.64
CA HIS A 272 -3.57 -17.00 -1.54
C HIS A 272 -5.00 -16.62 -1.88
N TRP A 273 -5.34 -16.57 -3.17
CA TRP A 273 -6.69 -16.31 -3.68
C TRP A 273 -7.36 -17.61 -4.10
N HIS A 274 -8.40 -18.04 -3.39
CA HIS A 274 -9.14 -19.25 -3.79
C HIS A 274 -9.92 -19.02 -5.08
N GLY A 275 -9.85 -19.98 -6.00
CA GLY A 275 -10.71 -19.98 -7.18
C GLY A 275 -10.33 -18.97 -8.27
N GLU A 276 -9.22 -18.24 -8.09
CA GLU A 276 -8.63 -17.34 -9.08
C GLU A 276 -7.12 -17.54 -9.15
N THR A 277 -6.51 -17.03 -10.22
CA THR A 277 -5.05 -16.89 -10.32
C THR A 277 -4.69 -15.43 -10.57
N VAL A 278 -3.46 -15.08 -10.24
CA VAL A 278 -2.86 -13.79 -10.51
C VAL A 278 -1.66 -13.94 -11.44
N GLU A 279 -1.40 -12.90 -12.23
CA GLU A 279 -0.19 -12.76 -13.01
C GLU A 279 0.84 -11.95 -12.21
N TRP A 280 2.02 -12.54 -12.03
CA TRP A 280 3.17 -11.92 -11.38
C TRP A 280 4.39 -12.02 -12.29
N ASN A 281 4.90 -10.90 -12.82
CA ASN A 281 6.11 -10.88 -13.67
C ASN A 281 6.09 -11.89 -14.83
N GLY A 282 4.94 -12.05 -15.49
CA GLY A 282 4.77 -12.94 -16.65
C GLY A 282 4.54 -14.42 -16.33
N ARG A 283 4.35 -14.79 -15.04
CA ARG A 283 3.89 -16.13 -14.65
C ARG A 283 2.53 -16.06 -13.97
N HIS A 284 1.73 -17.12 -14.14
CA HIS A 284 0.54 -17.32 -13.32
C HIS A 284 0.90 -18.03 -12.02
N THR A 285 0.25 -17.58 -10.94
CA THR A 285 0.28 -18.22 -9.63
C THR A 285 -0.98 -17.84 -8.88
N ASP A 286 -1.36 -18.58 -7.86
CA ASP A 286 -2.43 -18.25 -6.93
C ASP A 286 -1.89 -17.89 -5.54
N VAL A 287 -0.57 -18.00 -5.33
CA VAL A 287 0.09 -17.73 -4.05
C VAL A 287 1.27 -16.75 -4.23
N ILE A 288 1.40 -15.80 -3.32
CA ILE A 288 2.54 -14.88 -3.24
C ILE A 288 3.20 -14.98 -1.87
N GLU A 289 4.49 -15.33 -1.84
CA GLU A 289 5.30 -15.32 -0.63
C GLU A 289 5.67 -13.89 -0.21
N LEU A 290 5.56 -13.61 1.08
CA LEU A 290 5.80 -12.29 1.65
C LEU A 290 6.67 -12.42 2.91
N LEU A 291 7.80 -11.73 2.91
CA LEU A 291 8.66 -11.50 4.07
C LEU A 291 8.42 -10.08 4.63
N PRO A 292 8.97 -9.72 5.81
CA PRO A 292 8.95 -8.34 6.28
C PRO A 292 9.43 -7.34 5.22
N ALA A 293 8.74 -6.21 5.13
CA ALA A 293 8.92 -5.17 4.12
C ALA A 293 8.76 -5.61 2.64
N THR A 294 8.14 -6.75 2.36
CA THR A 294 7.86 -7.18 0.98
C THR A 294 6.83 -6.28 0.31
N MET A 295 7.07 -5.95 -0.96
CA MET A 295 6.20 -5.14 -1.81
C MET A 295 6.05 -5.83 -3.16
N VAL A 296 4.85 -6.34 -3.45
CA VAL A 296 4.58 -7.10 -4.67
C VAL A 296 3.36 -6.52 -5.37
N THR A 297 3.44 -6.38 -6.70
CA THR A 297 2.30 -6.02 -7.54
C THR A 297 1.92 -7.20 -8.42
N VAL A 298 0.65 -7.60 -8.39
CA VAL A 298 0.09 -8.66 -9.24
C VAL A 298 -1.21 -8.20 -9.89
N ASN A 299 -1.52 -8.78 -11.05
CA ASN A 299 -2.78 -8.52 -11.75
C ASN A 299 -3.70 -9.74 -11.70
N MET A 300 -4.99 -9.51 -11.61
CA MET A 300 -6.03 -10.54 -11.68
C MET A 300 -7.04 -10.14 -12.75
N THR A 301 -7.52 -11.13 -13.50
CA THR A 301 -8.77 -10.99 -14.26
C THR A 301 -9.83 -11.76 -13.48
N ALA A 302 -10.79 -11.07 -12.87
CA ALA A 302 -11.80 -11.71 -12.02
C ALA A 302 -12.80 -12.49 -12.88
N GLN A 303 -12.76 -13.83 -12.90
CA GLN A 303 -13.55 -14.64 -13.85
C GLN A 303 -14.59 -15.51 -13.17
N ASN A 304 -14.37 -15.88 -11.91
CA ASN A 304 -15.12 -16.91 -11.22
C ASN A 304 -16.09 -16.27 -10.22
N ALA A 305 -17.32 -16.02 -10.65
CA ALA A 305 -18.34 -15.40 -9.80
C ALA A 305 -18.62 -16.26 -8.55
N GLY A 306 -18.54 -15.64 -7.37
CA GLY A 306 -18.63 -16.32 -6.08
C GLY A 306 -18.01 -15.49 -4.95
N THR A 307 -18.13 -16.01 -3.73
CA THR A 307 -17.37 -15.50 -2.58
C THR A 307 -16.28 -16.52 -2.25
N TRP A 308 -15.04 -16.05 -2.25
CA TRP A 308 -13.85 -16.88 -2.19
C TRP A 308 -12.98 -16.49 -0.99
N LEU A 309 -12.28 -17.47 -0.44
CA LEU A 309 -11.33 -17.26 0.64
C LEU A 309 -10.07 -16.54 0.12
N TYR A 310 -9.59 -15.57 0.89
CA TYR A 310 -8.31 -14.90 0.73
C TYR A 310 -7.54 -14.98 2.04
N HIS A 311 -6.44 -15.73 2.07
CA HIS A 311 -5.80 -16.10 3.34
C HIS A 311 -4.30 -16.36 3.21
N CYS A 312 -3.62 -16.49 4.36
CA CYS A 312 -2.24 -16.96 4.45
C CYS A 312 -2.17 -18.50 4.42
N HIS A 313 -1.11 -19.16 3.95
CA HIS A 313 -0.95 -20.62 4.11
C HIS A 313 -0.15 -21.06 5.34
N VAL A 314 0.46 -20.14 6.09
CA VAL A 314 1.14 -20.50 7.34
C VAL A 314 0.10 -20.89 8.39
N ALA A 315 0.21 -22.13 8.88
CA ALA A 315 -0.83 -22.77 9.68
C ALA A 315 -1.23 -21.97 10.91
N GLU A 316 -0.25 -21.46 11.66
CA GLU A 316 -0.50 -20.62 12.84
C GLU A 316 -1.17 -19.29 12.47
N HIS A 317 -0.84 -18.69 11.33
CA HIS A 317 -1.45 -17.42 10.90
C HIS A 317 -2.92 -17.61 10.52
N VAL A 318 -3.27 -18.66 9.77
CA VAL A 318 -4.67 -18.98 9.44
C VAL A 318 -5.48 -19.27 10.69
N LYS A 319 -4.95 -20.15 11.55
CA LYS A 319 -5.61 -20.50 12.81
C LYS A 319 -5.80 -19.26 13.70
N GLY A 320 -4.83 -18.34 13.67
CA GLY A 320 -4.87 -17.06 14.37
C GLY A 320 -5.69 -15.97 13.68
N GLY A 321 -6.44 -16.29 12.61
CA GLY A 321 -7.42 -15.40 11.99
C GLY A 321 -6.95 -14.66 10.75
N MET A 322 -5.79 -14.98 10.17
CA MET A 322 -5.30 -14.35 8.93
C MET A 322 -5.99 -14.90 7.68
N HIS A 323 -7.29 -14.63 7.60
CA HIS A 323 -8.13 -14.96 6.48
C HIS A 323 -9.30 -13.97 6.38
N THR A 324 -9.76 -13.76 5.15
CA THR A 324 -10.98 -13.05 4.84
C THR A 324 -11.59 -13.59 3.55
N THR A 325 -12.66 -12.97 3.06
CA THR A 325 -13.26 -13.30 1.77
C THR A 325 -13.23 -12.12 0.81
N TYR A 326 -13.15 -12.41 -0.47
CA TYR A 326 -13.48 -11.47 -1.54
C TYR A 326 -14.64 -12.00 -2.37
N THR A 327 -15.41 -11.10 -2.99
CA THR A 327 -16.60 -11.49 -3.76
C THR A 327 -16.50 -10.99 -5.19
N ILE A 328 -16.69 -11.89 -6.15
CA ILE A 328 -16.87 -11.58 -7.56
C ILE A 328 -18.35 -11.71 -7.90
N SER A 329 -18.99 -10.59 -8.21
CA SER A 329 -20.38 -10.51 -8.66
C SER A 329 -20.47 -10.66 -10.19
N LYS A 330 -21.62 -11.14 -10.69
CA LYS A 330 -21.87 -11.27 -12.14
C LYS A 330 -22.05 -9.93 -12.83
#